data_AF-A0A1V0PUA7-F1
#
_entry.id   AF-A0A1V0PUA7-F1
#
_cell.length_a   1.000
_cell.length_b   1.000
_cell.length_c   1.000
_cell.angle_alpha   90.00
_cell.angle_beta   90.00
_cell.angle_gamma   90.00
#
_symmetry.space_group_name_H-M   'P 1'
#
loop_
_entity.id
_entity.type
_entity.pdbx_description
1 polymer ?
#
loop_
_entity_poly.entity_id
_entity_poly.type
_entity_poly.pdbx_seq_one_letter_code
_entity_poly.pdbx_strand_id
1 'polypeptide(L)'
;MSEKGPVSLTSAASIAAWERAALADHAAGCGGDRVLFHRVMPAVSIGCHQAFEHEVRQDYCIGAGIDVSRRVTSGGALFVDAGHQGMSLVVPAARLGRCLAQRLETGAGIVAGALDRLGIATALKPPNDLETADGRKIGAVFMAEEGASALLYANLIVSLDLETTLQALLVPTEKLTRTGLEQARDRMTSLEDLLGAVPDAGDVQAALLAAAQSHLGVPLAVAGEVSKSTAGPVERPWSAGPAGFETLDKTAGATLRLLLDVDGVIVSDLRFATDGHITPPDSLQRLAQGLVGQRMDDLPEIAAGLLADIAPDMVGFTANDLVALVQTAVSKHRLRSDLGLSAEETSAVMLAGPSDNTLAALERAEVMLVPYCAKPAWCTWRHDTDCVECGRCDVGETYRMGRERNMEVLTILNYEHLVETLDDMRGRGVESYVGMCCGEFFLKRHAAFSESGMHATLVDIKGATCYELKQEQLAYAGTFAAEAALDLDTLEKVMARVPARDRVAGTCADCTMPRTGDRTSGTS
;
A
#
# COMPACT_ATOMS: atom_id res chain seq x y z
N MET A 1 12.50 48.40 -5.70
CA MET A 1 13.02 47.19 -5.05
C MET A 1 12.37 47.10 -3.68
N SER A 2 11.21 46.45 -3.60
CA SER A 2 10.55 46.22 -2.31
C SER A 2 11.23 45.00 -1.69
N GLU A 3 11.88 45.17 -0.54
CA GLU A 3 12.35 44.05 0.27
C GLU A 3 11.13 43.17 0.62
N LYS A 4 11.10 41.97 0.03
CA LYS A 4 10.06 40.96 0.26
C LYS A 4 10.43 40.21 1.54
N GLY A 5 9.57 40.31 2.57
CA GLY A 5 9.78 39.62 3.84
C GLY A 5 9.75 38.09 3.71
N PRO A 6 10.25 37.34 4.71
CA PRO A 6 10.25 35.88 4.69
C PRO A 6 8.83 35.32 4.58
N VAL A 7 8.66 34.23 3.82
CA VAL A 7 7.40 33.48 3.74
C VAL A 7 7.04 33.00 5.16
N SER A 8 5.86 33.37 5.64
CA SER A 8 5.39 32.93 6.97
C SER A 8 5.09 31.43 6.95
N LEU A 9 5.79 30.66 7.78
CA LEU A 9 5.56 29.24 7.96
C LEU A 9 4.59 29.01 9.12
N THR A 10 3.70 28.03 8.96
CA THR A 10 2.78 27.58 10.01
C THR A 10 2.92 26.08 10.27
N SER A 11 2.29 25.53 11.32
CA SER A 11 2.32 24.08 11.55
C SER A 11 1.28 23.37 10.69
N ALA A 12 1.58 22.14 10.25
CA ALA A 12 0.61 21.30 9.54
C ALA A 12 -0.67 21.06 10.36
N ALA A 13 -0.54 20.94 11.69
CA ALA A 13 -1.69 20.84 12.60
C ALA A 13 -2.58 22.09 12.60
N SER A 14 -2.01 23.28 12.49
CA SER A 14 -2.78 24.52 12.39
C SER A 14 -3.56 24.58 11.08
N ILE A 15 -2.96 24.12 9.97
CA ILE A 15 -3.64 24.00 8.68
C ILE A 15 -4.79 23.00 8.76
N ALA A 16 -4.55 21.78 9.24
CA ALA A 16 -5.59 20.76 9.35
C ALA A 16 -6.77 21.21 10.26
N ALA A 17 -6.48 21.96 11.33
CA ALA A 17 -7.51 22.55 12.18
C ALA A 17 -8.33 23.62 11.44
N TRP A 18 -7.67 24.50 10.67
CA TRP A 18 -8.34 25.50 9.85
C TRP A 18 -9.21 24.85 8.77
N GLU A 19 -8.67 23.86 8.06
CA GLU A 19 -9.38 23.11 7.01
C GLU A 19 -10.67 22.49 7.53
N ARG A 20 -10.60 21.84 8.71
CA ARG A 20 -11.76 21.23 9.35
C ARG A 20 -12.81 22.27 9.72
N ALA A 21 -12.40 23.36 10.34
CA ALA A 21 -13.32 24.44 10.74
C ALA A 21 -13.95 25.11 9.50
N ALA A 22 -13.15 25.41 8.48
CA ALA A 22 -13.62 26.08 7.26
C ALA A 22 -14.60 25.20 6.47
N LEU A 23 -14.35 23.89 6.38
CA LEU A 23 -15.25 22.94 5.74
C LEU A 23 -16.58 22.83 6.50
N ALA A 24 -16.54 22.67 7.82
CA ALA A 24 -17.72 22.60 8.66
C ALA A 24 -18.54 23.90 8.63
N ASP A 25 -17.90 25.07 8.71
CA ASP A 25 -18.55 26.38 8.63
C ASP A 25 -19.27 26.57 7.29
N HIS A 26 -18.63 26.16 6.19
CA HIS A 26 -19.23 26.22 4.86
C HIS A 26 -20.41 25.25 4.74
N ALA A 27 -20.29 24.03 5.26
CA ALA A 27 -21.37 23.04 5.30
C ALA A 27 -22.58 23.50 6.12
N ALA A 28 -22.34 24.25 7.20
CA ALA A 28 -23.39 24.87 8.00
C ALA A 28 -24.03 26.12 7.36
N GLY A 29 -23.52 26.59 6.21
CA GLY A 29 -23.97 27.82 5.55
C GLY A 29 -23.50 29.12 6.24
N CYS A 30 -22.58 29.01 7.20
CA CYS A 30 -22.02 30.13 7.95
C CYS A 30 -20.77 30.73 7.26
N GLY A 31 -20.24 30.07 6.24
CA GLY A 31 -19.05 30.49 5.51
C GLY A 31 -19.23 30.57 4.00
N GLY A 32 -18.67 31.61 3.37
CA GLY A 32 -18.56 31.72 1.91
C GLY A 32 -17.34 31.01 1.32
N ASP A 33 -17.34 30.89 -0.01
CA ASP A 33 -16.26 30.34 -0.83
C ASP A 33 -14.92 31.01 -0.54
N ARG A 34 -13.90 30.22 -0.23
CA ARG A 34 -12.60 30.76 0.19
C ARG A 34 -11.44 29.86 -0.16
N VAL A 35 -10.26 30.47 -0.25
CA VAL A 35 -8.99 29.79 -0.46
C VAL A 35 -7.97 30.24 0.59
N LEU A 36 -7.23 29.28 1.13
CA LEU A 36 -6.06 29.53 1.96
C LEU A 36 -4.81 29.06 1.21
N PHE A 37 -3.80 29.92 1.13
CA PHE A 37 -2.47 29.55 0.68
C PHE A 37 -1.54 29.40 1.87
N HIS A 38 -0.78 28.32 1.92
CA HIS A 38 0.10 28.07 3.06
C HIS A 38 1.40 27.37 2.65
N ARG A 39 2.43 27.60 3.48
CA ARG A 39 3.65 26.79 3.54
C ARG A 39 3.87 26.40 5.00
N VAL A 40 4.38 25.21 5.23
CA VAL A 40 4.44 24.63 6.58
C VAL A 40 5.87 24.36 7.03
N MET A 41 6.06 24.30 8.34
CA MET A 41 7.25 23.65 8.92
C MET A 41 7.28 22.17 8.51
N PRO A 42 8.46 21.52 8.43
CA PRO A 42 8.58 20.13 8.05
C PRO A 42 7.62 19.22 8.82
N ALA A 43 6.77 18.51 8.09
CA ALA A 43 5.78 17.62 8.67
C ALA A 43 5.45 16.45 7.74
N VAL A 44 5.06 15.32 8.33
CA VAL A 44 4.34 14.25 7.65
C VAL A 44 2.84 14.52 7.77
N SER A 45 2.18 14.70 6.63
CA SER A 45 0.74 14.88 6.50
C SER A 45 0.07 13.56 6.09
N ILE A 46 -0.56 12.88 7.05
CA ILE A 46 -1.23 11.59 6.87
C ILE A 46 -2.68 11.79 6.41
N GLY A 47 -3.14 11.01 5.44
CA GLY A 47 -4.53 11.04 4.98
C GLY A 47 -5.53 10.61 6.05
N CYS A 48 -6.77 11.08 5.97
CA CYS A 48 -7.76 10.87 7.02
C CYS A 48 -8.04 9.38 7.34
N HIS A 49 -7.89 8.49 6.37
CA HIS A 49 -8.15 7.05 6.51
C HIS A 49 -6.90 6.17 6.63
N GLN A 50 -5.69 6.72 6.65
CA GLN A 50 -4.49 5.88 6.74
C GLN A 50 -4.18 5.50 8.19
N ALA A 51 -3.52 4.36 8.40
CA ALA A 51 -3.05 3.92 9.70
C ALA A 51 -1.65 4.45 9.97
N PHE A 52 -1.48 5.28 11.00
CA PHE A 52 -0.24 6.02 11.29
C PHE A 52 1.01 5.13 11.29
N GLU A 53 0.92 3.96 11.92
CA GLU A 53 1.98 2.98 12.10
C GLU A 53 2.50 2.41 10.77
N HIS A 54 1.72 2.49 9.70
CA HIS A 54 2.09 2.01 8.37
C HIS A 54 2.60 3.11 7.44
N GLU A 55 2.59 4.38 7.88
CA GLU A 55 2.90 5.52 7.01
C GLU A 55 4.15 6.29 7.43
N VAL A 56 4.52 6.25 8.71
CA VAL A 56 5.51 7.17 9.29
C VAL A 56 6.67 6.43 9.94
N ARG A 57 7.90 6.87 9.63
CA ARG A 57 9.09 6.48 10.39
C ARG A 57 9.19 7.37 11.63
N GLN A 58 8.44 7.01 12.67
CA GLN A 58 8.24 7.84 13.85
C GLN A 58 9.56 8.24 14.53
N ASP A 59 10.49 7.30 14.72
CA ASP A 59 11.79 7.58 15.37
C ASP A 59 12.60 8.62 14.60
N TYR A 60 12.61 8.53 13.26
CA TYR A 60 13.28 9.51 12.41
C TYR A 60 12.61 10.87 12.53
N CYS A 61 11.28 10.92 12.48
CA CYS A 61 10.54 12.18 12.57
C CYS A 61 10.81 12.90 13.91
N ILE A 62 10.79 12.15 15.03
CA ILE A 62 11.13 12.69 16.35
C ILE A 62 12.56 13.23 16.38
N GLY A 63 13.54 12.45 15.89
CA GLY A 63 14.94 12.85 15.87
C GLY A 63 15.25 14.04 14.96
N ALA A 64 14.51 14.18 13.86
CA ALA A 64 14.66 15.27 12.88
C ALA A 64 13.79 16.50 13.19
N GLY A 65 12.95 16.47 14.23
CA GLY A 65 12.02 17.56 14.56
C GLY A 65 10.94 17.77 13.50
N ILE A 66 10.51 16.69 12.84
CA ILE A 66 9.45 16.68 11.82
C ILE A 66 8.13 16.39 12.53
N ASP A 67 7.17 17.30 12.40
CA ASP A 67 5.83 17.13 12.96
C ASP A 67 5.06 16.03 12.23
N VAL A 68 4.05 15.44 12.87
CA VAL A 68 3.12 14.53 12.20
C VAL A 68 1.70 15.01 12.41
N SER A 69 0.92 15.09 11.33
CA SER A 69 -0.43 15.62 11.37
C SER A 69 -1.36 14.86 10.42
N ARG A 70 -2.56 14.53 10.90
CA ARG A 70 -3.63 13.96 10.07
C ARG A 70 -4.47 15.06 9.43
N ARG A 71 -4.48 15.09 8.09
CA ARG A 71 -5.30 16.04 7.34
C ARG A 71 -6.75 15.56 7.23
N VAL A 72 -7.64 16.48 6.85
CA VAL A 72 -9.08 16.18 6.68
C VAL A 72 -9.35 15.40 5.40
N THR A 73 -8.50 15.56 4.38
CA THR A 73 -8.65 14.94 3.05
C THR A 73 -8.18 13.49 3.01
N SER A 74 -8.80 12.70 2.13
CA SER A 74 -8.39 11.32 1.84
C SER A 74 -7.07 11.28 1.05
N GLY A 75 -6.63 10.09 0.64
CA GLY A 75 -5.40 9.89 -0.13
C GLY A 75 -4.18 9.50 0.73
N GLY A 76 -3.04 9.22 0.08
CA GLY A 76 -1.80 8.78 0.73
C GLY A 76 -1.06 9.86 1.54
N ALA A 77 -0.05 9.44 2.31
CA ALA A 77 0.73 10.32 3.18
C ALA A 77 1.72 11.17 2.36
N LEU A 78 2.01 12.37 2.85
CA LEU A 78 2.95 13.31 2.23
C LEU A 78 3.99 13.78 3.24
N PHE A 79 5.22 14.00 2.79
CA PHE A 79 6.11 14.93 3.46
C PHE A 79 5.86 16.33 2.89
N VAL A 80 5.75 17.33 3.75
CA VAL A 80 5.52 18.73 3.40
C VAL A 80 6.41 19.64 4.24
N ASP A 81 6.91 20.71 3.62
CA ASP A 81 7.81 21.68 4.25
C ASP A 81 7.72 23.05 3.55
N ALA A 82 8.71 23.92 3.75
CA ALA A 82 8.78 25.23 3.11
C ALA A 82 9.00 25.18 1.59
N GLY A 83 9.46 24.04 1.05
CA GLY A 83 9.62 23.74 -0.37
C GLY A 83 8.30 23.38 -1.06
N HIS A 84 7.20 23.33 -0.31
CA HIS A 84 5.87 23.04 -0.83
C HIS A 84 4.94 24.26 -0.76
N GLN A 85 4.13 24.47 -1.79
CA GLN A 85 3.05 25.45 -1.80
C GLN A 85 1.71 24.72 -1.69
N GLY A 86 1.08 24.83 -0.52
CA GLY A 86 -0.26 24.32 -0.27
C GLY A 86 -1.34 25.32 -0.68
N MET A 87 -2.47 24.80 -1.16
CA MET A 87 -3.71 25.55 -1.40
C MET A 87 -4.90 24.73 -0.89
N SER A 88 -5.64 25.28 0.07
CA SER A 88 -6.86 24.70 0.62
C SER A 88 -8.06 25.52 0.16
N LEU A 89 -8.89 24.96 -0.73
CA LEU A 89 -10.02 25.62 -1.37
C LEU A 89 -11.33 25.01 -0.88
N VAL A 90 -12.20 25.82 -0.26
CA VAL A 90 -13.51 25.40 0.24
C VAL A 90 -14.61 26.02 -0.61
N VAL A 91 -15.41 25.16 -1.26
CA VAL A 91 -16.48 25.51 -2.20
C VAL A 91 -17.60 24.45 -2.18
N PRO A 92 -18.77 24.71 -2.78
CA PRO A 92 -19.76 23.67 -3.01
C PRO A 92 -19.20 22.51 -3.84
N ALA A 93 -19.39 21.27 -3.41
CA ALA A 93 -18.90 20.07 -4.08
C ALA A 93 -19.39 19.98 -5.54
N ALA A 94 -20.62 20.43 -5.79
CA ALA A 94 -21.22 20.46 -7.12
C ALA A 94 -20.47 21.36 -8.13
N ARG A 95 -19.66 22.32 -7.67
CA ARG A 95 -18.82 23.14 -8.56
C ARG A 95 -17.55 22.42 -9.02
N LEU A 96 -17.09 21.43 -8.26
CA LEU A 96 -15.93 20.63 -8.61
C LEU A 96 -16.32 19.40 -9.44
N GLY A 97 -17.56 18.91 -9.30
CA GLY A 97 -18.03 17.77 -10.08
C GLY A 97 -19.17 17.03 -9.40
N ARG A 98 -19.74 16.08 -10.15
CA ARG A 98 -20.88 15.25 -9.71
C ARG A 98 -20.46 13.94 -9.01
N CYS A 99 -19.21 13.52 -9.19
CA CYS A 99 -18.58 12.42 -8.45
C CYS A 99 -17.14 12.77 -8.06
N LEU A 100 -16.57 12.03 -7.12
CA LEU A 100 -15.26 12.24 -6.53
C LEU A 100 -14.14 12.24 -7.58
N ALA A 101 -14.19 11.34 -8.57
CA ALA A 101 -13.23 11.30 -9.67
C ALA A 101 -13.22 12.62 -10.47
N GLN A 102 -14.39 13.15 -10.83
CA GLN A 102 -14.51 14.43 -11.54
C GLN A 102 -14.09 15.62 -10.67
N ARG A 103 -14.30 15.54 -9.35
CA ARG A 103 -13.86 16.58 -8.41
C ARG A 103 -12.33 16.62 -8.30
N LEU A 104 -11.68 15.46 -8.23
CA LEU A 104 -10.22 15.34 -8.30
C LEU A 104 -9.69 15.84 -9.65
N GLU A 105 -10.35 15.50 -10.76
CA GLU A 105 -9.99 15.97 -12.10
C GLU A 105 -10.09 17.50 -12.22
N THR A 106 -11.19 18.10 -11.75
CA THR A 106 -11.34 19.55 -11.73
C THR A 106 -10.29 20.21 -10.82
N GLY A 107 -10.02 19.62 -9.65
CA GLY A 107 -8.98 20.11 -8.76
C GLY A 107 -7.60 20.08 -9.41
N ALA A 108 -7.25 18.99 -10.08
CA ALA A 108 -6.01 18.88 -10.85
C ALA A 108 -5.99 19.88 -12.02
N GLY A 109 -7.12 20.09 -12.69
CA GLY A 109 -7.26 21.10 -13.75
C GLY A 109 -6.99 22.53 -13.26
N ILE A 110 -7.44 22.88 -12.05
CA ILE A 110 -7.11 24.18 -11.42
C ILE A 110 -5.60 24.33 -11.25
N VAL A 111 -4.91 23.31 -10.72
CA VAL A 111 -3.46 23.34 -10.52
C VAL A 111 -2.72 23.36 -11.86
N ALA A 112 -3.16 22.57 -12.83
CA ALA A 112 -2.57 22.53 -14.17
C ALA A 112 -2.71 23.89 -14.89
N GLY A 113 -3.88 24.54 -14.77
CA GLY A 113 -4.10 25.89 -15.30
C GLY A 113 -3.25 26.96 -14.60
N ALA A 114 -2.89 26.76 -13.33
CA ALA A 114 -1.93 27.62 -12.65
C ALA A 114 -0.50 27.41 -13.15
N LEU A 115 -0.11 26.16 -13.37
CA LEU A 115 1.20 25.79 -13.90
C LEU A 115 1.39 26.24 -15.36
N ASP A 116 0.35 26.17 -16.18
CA ASP A 116 0.37 26.68 -17.56
C ASP A 116 0.65 28.19 -17.60
N ARG A 117 0.10 28.97 -16.65
CA ARG A 117 0.41 30.40 -16.50
C ARG A 117 1.87 30.68 -16.12
N LEU A 118 2.55 29.69 -15.54
CA LEU A 118 3.98 29.72 -15.24
C LEU A 118 4.82 29.12 -16.39
N GLY A 119 4.20 28.72 -17.50
CA GLY A 119 4.86 28.13 -18.66
C GLY A 119 5.12 26.63 -18.54
N ILE A 120 4.47 25.93 -17.60
CA ILE A 120 4.69 24.51 -17.33
C ILE A 120 3.43 23.72 -17.69
N ALA A 121 3.51 22.96 -18.78
CA ALA A 121 2.43 22.05 -19.17
C ALA A 121 2.41 20.80 -18.28
N THR A 122 1.24 20.49 -17.73
CA THR A 122 1.02 19.31 -16.87
C THR A 122 -0.32 18.65 -17.15
N ALA A 123 -0.45 17.40 -16.74
CA ALA A 123 -1.67 16.62 -16.82
C ALA A 123 -1.92 15.85 -15.52
N LEU A 124 -3.19 15.51 -15.27
CA LEU A 124 -3.55 14.58 -14.22
C LEU A 124 -3.06 13.18 -14.58
N LYS A 125 -2.31 12.57 -13.67
CA LYS A 125 -2.19 11.13 -13.55
C LYS A 125 -3.17 10.65 -12.48
N PRO A 126 -4.22 9.91 -12.87
CA PRO A 126 -5.20 9.43 -11.91
C PRO A 126 -4.54 8.58 -10.80
N PRO A 127 -5.07 8.65 -9.56
CA PRO A 127 -6.29 9.37 -9.22
C PRO A 127 -6.11 10.87 -8.95
N ASN A 128 -4.89 11.32 -8.61
CA ASN A 128 -4.74 12.64 -7.98
C ASN A 128 -3.39 13.33 -8.15
N ASP A 129 -2.46 12.76 -8.92
CA ASP A 129 -1.12 13.32 -9.12
C ASP A 129 -1.07 14.23 -10.35
N LEU A 130 -0.26 15.29 -10.31
CA LEU A 130 0.08 16.09 -11.49
C LEU A 130 1.46 15.72 -11.99
N GLU A 131 1.55 15.36 -13.27
CA GLU A 131 2.80 15.05 -13.96
C GLU A 131 3.05 16.02 -15.12
N THR A 132 4.32 16.33 -15.34
CA THR A 132 4.81 17.00 -16.54
C THR A 132 4.74 16.09 -17.76
N ALA A 133 4.94 16.65 -18.96
CA ALA A 133 4.88 15.89 -20.21
C ALA A 133 5.87 14.71 -20.29
N ASP A 134 6.97 14.76 -19.54
CA ASP A 134 7.97 13.70 -19.39
C ASP A 134 7.68 12.73 -18.22
N GLY A 135 6.49 12.81 -17.61
CA GLY A 135 6.02 11.87 -16.60
C GLY A 135 6.59 12.08 -15.19
N ARG A 136 7.13 13.28 -14.90
CA ARG A 136 7.64 13.62 -13.56
C ARG A 136 6.56 14.30 -12.73
N LYS A 137 6.34 13.79 -11.52
CA LYS A 137 5.38 14.35 -10.56
C LYS A 137 5.85 15.72 -10.06
N ILE A 138 4.96 16.71 -10.10
CA ILE A 138 5.21 18.08 -9.62
C ILE A 138 4.19 18.55 -8.57
N GLY A 139 3.11 17.80 -8.37
CA GLY A 139 2.12 18.11 -7.36
C GLY A 139 1.08 17.00 -7.21
N ALA A 140 0.15 17.21 -6.30
CA ALA A 140 -1.00 16.33 -6.10
C ALA A 140 -2.19 17.10 -5.53
N VAL A 141 -3.39 16.58 -5.72
CA VAL A 141 -4.63 17.09 -5.16
C VAL A 141 -5.31 16.08 -4.25
N PHE A 142 -6.11 16.54 -3.31
CA PHE A 142 -6.83 15.70 -2.35
C PHE A 142 -8.17 16.34 -2.02
N MET A 143 -9.13 15.51 -1.64
CA MET A 143 -10.51 15.93 -1.40
C MET A 143 -10.99 15.51 -0.02
N ALA A 144 -11.80 16.36 0.60
CA ALA A 144 -12.70 16.05 1.72
C ALA A 144 -14.06 16.68 1.44
N GLU A 145 -15.13 16.09 1.98
CA GLU A 145 -16.48 16.59 1.80
C GLU A 145 -17.26 16.56 3.11
N GLU A 146 -18.13 17.55 3.28
CA GLU A 146 -19.08 17.61 4.39
C GLU A 146 -20.39 18.25 3.89
N GLY A 147 -21.47 17.47 3.94
CA GLY A 147 -22.73 17.85 3.32
C GLY A 147 -22.57 18.14 1.82
N ALA A 148 -22.98 19.34 1.39
CA ALA A 148 -22.84 19.79 0.00
C ALA A 148 -21.51 20.54 -0.27
N SER A 149 -20.59 20.55 0.69
CA SER A 149 -19.34 21.29 0.65
C SER A 149 -18.16 20.39 0.39
N ALA A 150 -17.17 20.92 -0.29
CA ALA A 150 -15.92 20.22 -0.56
C ALA A 150 -14.73 21.10 -0.19
N LEU A 151 -13.71 20.46 0.35
CA LEU A 151 -12.37 20.98 0.53
C LEU A 151 -11.46 20.29 -0.49
N LEU A 152 -10.91 21.09 -1.41
CA LEU A 152 -9.81 20.69 -2.30
C LEU A 152 -8.50 21.15 -1.67
N TYR A 153 -7.62 20.20 -1.34
CA TYR A 153 -6.24 20.47 -0.95
C TYR A 153 -5.32 20.19 -2.13
N ALA A 154 -4.55 21.17 -2.58
CA ALA A 154 -3.49 21.01 -3.56
C ALA A 154 -2.13 21.21 -2.91
N ASN A 155 -1.19 20.31 -3.21
CA ASN A 155 0.20 20.39 -2.80
C ASN A 155 1.10 20.51 -4.04
N LEU A 156 1.74 21.66 -4.22
CA LEU A 156 2.64 21.92 -5.34
C LEU A 156 4.10 21.90 -4.87
N ILE A 157 4.96 21.15 -5.57
CA ILE A 157 6.38 21.02 -5.25
C ILE A 157 7.13 22.22 -5.84
N VAL A 158 7.52 23.16 -4.97
CA VAL A 158 8.29 24.35 -5.37
C VAL A 158 9.78 24.03 -5.42
N SER A 159 10.29 23.34 -4.41
CA SER A 159 11.62 22.76 -4.33
C SER A 159 11.54 21.40 -3.61
N LEU A 160 12.50 20.50 -3.86
CA LEU A 160 12.40 19.10 -3.43
C LEU A 160 13.54 18.67 -2.51
N ASP A 161 13.24 18.45 -1.23
CA ASP A 161 14.09 17.65 -0.32
C ASP A 161 13.65 16.18 -0.34
N LEU A 162 14.15 15.46 -1.34
CA LEU A 162 13.79 14.07 -1.55
C LEU A 162 14.35 13.14 -0.48
N GLU A 163 15.51 13.47 0.10
CA GLU A 163 16.14 12.63 1.11
C GLU A 163 15.28 12.61 2.38
N THR A 164 14.92 13.78 2.91
CA THR A 164 14.05 13.89 4.07
C THR A 164 12.65 13.33 3.77
N THR A 165 12.10 13.59 2.58
CA THR A 165 10.80 13.05 2.14
C THR A 165 10.74 11.53 2.29
N LEU A 166 11.74 10.84 1.77
CA LEU A 166 11.75 9.38 1.79
C LEU A 166 12.09 8.84 3.18
N GLN A 167 12.95 9.50 3.95
CA GLN A 167 13.32 9.05 5.32
C GLN A 167 12.21 9.31 6.35
N ALA A 168 11.31 10.27 6.12
CA ALA A 168 10.20 10.56 7.01
C ALA A 168 9.03 9.57 6.84
N LEU A 169 8.78 9.14 5.60
CA LEU A 169 7.71 8.21 5.27
C LEU A 169 8.17 6.75 5.40
N LEU A 170 7.25 5.86 5.76
CA LEU A 170 7.46 4.41 5.75
C LEU A 170 7.40 3.85 4.33
N VAL A 171 8.23 4.41 3.44
CA VAL A 171 8.41 3.92 2.08
C VAL A 171 9.41 2.76 2.06
N PRO A 172 9.34 1.89 1.01
CA PRO A 172 10.36 0.88 0.77
C PRO A 172 11.76 1.46 0.83
N THR A 173 12.63 0.82 1.59
CA THR A 173 13.96 1.34 1.91
C THR A 173 14.92 1.46 0.71
N GLU A 174 14.68 0.73 -0.38
CA GLU A 174 15.31 0.97 -1.70
C GLU A 174 15.36 2.43 -2.09
N LYS A 175 14.24 3.14 -1.90
CA LYS A 175 14.12 4.55 -2.26
C LYS A 175 15.11 5.42 -1.47
N LEU A 176 15.61 4.93 -0.33
CA LEU A 176 16.58 5.61 0.53
C LEU A 176 18.04 5.35 0.15
N THR A 177 18.30 4.46 -0.81
CA THR A 177 19.65 4.28 -1.36
C THR A 177 20.02 5.43 -2.29
N ARG A 178 21.30 5.64 -2.59
CA ARG A 178 21.71 6.65 -3.58
C ARG A 178 21.03 6.43 -4.93
N THR A 179 21.04 5.18 -5.43
CA THR A 179 20.38 4.82 -6.68
C THR A 179 18.86 5.01 -6.59
N GLY A 180 18.25 4.70 -5.46
CA GLY A 180 16.81 4.92 -5.23
C GLY A 180 16.44 6.40 -5.17
N LEU A 181 17.29 7.22 -4.58
CA LEU A 181 17.16 8.68 -4.58
C LEU A 181 17.28 9.23 -6.01
N GLU A 182 18.25 8.76 -6.79
CA GLU A 182 18.40 9.11 -8.21
C GLU A 182 17.15 8.72 -9.02
N GLN A 183 16.66 7.48 -8.87
CA GLN A 183 15.44 7.02 -9.53
C GLN A 183 14.19 7.79 -9.11
N ALA A 184 14.12 8.22 -7.85
CA ALA A 184 13.03 9.04 -7.37
C ALA A 184 13.14 10.49 -7.89
N ARG A 185 14.35 11.03 -8.09
CA ARG A 185 14.58 12.29 -8.83
C ARG A 185 14.17 12.18 -10.29
N ASP A 186 14.32 11.02 -10.92
CA ASP A 186 13.86 10.80 -12.30
C ASP A 186 12.32 10.79 -12.43
N ARG A 187 11.59 10.62 -11.33
CA ARG A 187 10.11 10.54 -11.30
C ARG A 187 9.44 11.76 -10.69
N MET A 188 10.20 12.69 -10.13
CA MET A 188 9.68 13.89 -9.46
C MET A 188 10.42 15.11 -9.98
N THR A 189 9.76 16.26 -9.96
CA THR A 189 10.37 17.53 -10.29
C THR A 189 9.75 18.64 -9.46
N SER A 190 10.34 19.82 -9.53
CA SER A 190 9.92 20.99 -8.79
C SER A 190 9.83 22.20 -9.71
N LEU A 191 9.14 23.25 -9.26
CA LEU A 191 9.15 24.52 -9.99
C LEU A 191 10.57 25.07 -10.13
N GLU A 192 11.41 24.93 -9.10
CA GLU A 192 12.81 25.35 -9.13
C GLU A 192 13.58 24.65 -10.26
N ASP A 193 13.43 23.34 -10.42
CA ASP A 193 14.12 22.58 -11.48
C ASP A 193 13.68 23.00 -12.88
N LEU A 194 12.38 23.27 -13.06
CA LEU A 194 11.80 23.58 -14.37
C LEU A 194 12.00 25.04 -14.78
N LEU A 195 12.00 25.97 -13.81
CA LEU A 195 12.15 27.40 -14.05
C LEU A 195 13.60 27.88 -13.88
N GLY A 196 14.49 27.04 -13.34
CA GLY A 196 15.89 27.34 -13.06
C GLY A 196 16.14 28.19 -11.81
N ALA A 197 15.08 28.57 -11.08
CA ALA A 197 15.13 29.25 -9.80
C ALA A 197 13.81 29.08 -9.06
N VAL A 198 13.84 29.21 -7.72
CA VAL A 198 12.63 29.22 -6.90
C VAL A 198 11.74 30.42 -7.29
N PRO A 199 10.50 30.20 -7.77
CA PRO A 199 9.60 31.30 -8.10
C PRO A 199 9.11 32.03 -6.85
N ASP A 200 8.71 33.28 -7.02
CA ASP A 200 8.12 34.07 -5.93
C ASP A 200 6.81 33.45 -5.44
N ALA A 201 6.65 33.36 -4.11
CA ALA A 201 5.46 32.77 -3.52
C ALA A 201 4.17 33.51 -3.93
N GLY A 202 4.22 34.84 -4.03
CA GLY A 202 3.08 35.65 -4.44
C GLY A 202 2.66 35.39 -5.89
N ASP A 203 3.63 35.19 -6.78
CA ASP A 203 3.37 34.88 -8.20
C ASP A 203 2.70 33.49 -8.34
N VAL A 204 3.19 32.48 -7.61
CA VAL A 204 2.57 31.13 -7.58
C VAL A 204 1.15 31.18 -7.02
N GLN A 205 0.94 31.89 -5.91
CA GLN A 205 -0.38 32.06 -5.28
C GLN A 205 -1.36 32.81 -6.19
N ALA A 206 -0.88 33.85 -6.89
CA ALA A 206 -1.68 34.59 -7.85
C ALA A 206 -2.09 33.73 -9.05
N ALA A 207 -1.18 32.89 -9.55
CA ALA A 207 -1.49 31.94 -10.62
C ALA A 207 -2.55 30.92 -10.20
N LEU A 208 -2.41 30.34 -9.00
CA LEU A 208 -3.38 29.41 -8.41
C LEU A 208 -4.76 30.07 -8.21
N LEU A 209 -4.79 31.28 -7.64
CA LEU A 209 -6.04 32.02 -7.44
C LEU A 209 -6.74 32.31 -8.76
N ALA A 210 -5.99 32.80 -9.76
CA ALA A 210 -6.55 33.12 -11.08
C ALA A 210 -7.08 31.86 -11.79
N ALA A 211 -6.37 30.74 -11.69
CA ALA A 211 -6.84 29.47 -12.26
C ALA A 211 -8.09 28.95 -11.54
N ALA A 212 -8.12 28.99 -10.21
CA ALA A 212 -9.27 28.57 -9.41
C ALA A 212 -10.51 29.41 -9.73
N GLN A 213 -10.39 30.74 -9.77
CA GLN A 213 -11.49 31.64 -10.12
C GLN A 213 -11.98 31.42 -11.56
N SER A 214 -11.06 31.19 -12.50
CA SER A 214 -11.41 30.91 -13.91
C SER A 214 -12.15 29.58 -14.08
N HIS A 215 -11.72 28.52 -13.40
CA HIS A 215 -12.36 27.21 -13.48
C HIS A 215 -13.73 27.20 -12.79
N LEU A 216 -13.84 27.85 -11.63
CA LEU A 216 -15.07 27.86 -10.85
C LEU A 216 -16.08 28.92 -11.29
N GLY A 217 -15.65 29.93 -12.07
CA GLY A 217 -16.51 31.01 -12.55
C GLY A 217 -17.01 31.95 -11.44
N VAL A 218 -16.32 31.99 -10.29
CA VAL A 218 -16.72 32.76 -9.11
C VAL A 218 -15.54 33.44 -8.45
N PRO A 219 -15.73 34.62 -7.82
CA PRO A 219 -14.70 35.20 -6.97
C PRO A 219 -14.50 34.33 -5.74
N LEU A 220 -13.25 34.28 -5.26
CA LEU A 220 -12.84 33.55 -4.06
C LEU A 220 -12.27 34.53 -3.05
N ALA A 221 -12.72 34.43 -1.79
CA ALA A 221 -12.10 35.19 -0.70
C ALA A 221 -10.78 34.52 -0.30
N VAL A 222 -9.69 35.28 -0.26
CA VAL A 222 -8.42 34.78 0.28
C VAL A 222 -8.49 34.86 1.80
N ALA A 223 -8.31 33.71 2.46
CA ALA A 223 -8.31 33.61 3.91
C ALA A 223 -7.10 34.34 4.52
N GLY A 224 -7.30 34.90 5.71
CA GLY A 224 -6.24 35.56 6.48
C GLY A 224 -5.37 34.57 7.27
N GLU A 225 -4.72 35.08 8.31
CA GLU A 225 -3.82 34.29 9.14
C GLU A 225 -4.51 33.11 9.83
N VAL A 226 -3.78 32.00 9.93
CA VAL A 226 -4.23 30.78 10.60
C VAL A 226 -3.82 30.83 12.07
N SER A 227 -4.80 30.69 12.97
CA SER A 227 -4.54 30.56 14.40
C SER A 227 -3.70 29.33 14.70
N LYS A 228 -2.69 29.49 15.57
CA LYS A 228 -1.85 28.38 16.01
C LYS A 228 -2.69 27.31 16.72
N SER A 229 -2.53 26.06 16.28
CA SER A 229 -3.08 24.89 16.94
C SER A 229 -1.96 23.87 17.20
N THR A 230 -1.95 23.32 18.40
CA THR A 230 -1.13 22.16 18.79
C THR A 230 -1.98 20.89 18.93
N ALA A 231 -3.30 21.00 18.74
CA ALA A 231 -4.21 19.88 18.88
C ALA A 231 -4.20 19.04 17.59
N GLY A 232 -3.38 17.99 17.58
CA GLY A 232 -3.64 16.82 16.75
C GLY A 232 -4.67 15.92 17.44
N PRO A 233 -5.48 15.13 16.70
CA PRO A 233 -6.30 14.10 17.32
C PRO A 233 -5.41 13.13 18.11
N VAL A 234 -5.84 12.72 19.31
CA VAL A 234 -5.23 11.57 19.99
C VAL A 234 -5.61 10.35 19.16
N GLU A 235 -4.67 9.84 18.38
CA GLU A 235 -4.90 8.68 17.54
C GLU A 235 -4.93 7.42 18.40
N ARG A 236 -5.96 6.59 18.21
CA ARG A 236 -5.96 5.24 18.76
C ARG A 236 -4.94 4.43 17.97
N PRO A 237 -3.95 3.79 18.62
CA PRO A 237 -2.96 2.99 17.92
C PRO A 237 -3.61 1.97 16.98
N TRP A 238 -3.01 1.76 15.82
CA TRP A 238 -3.37 0.70 14.89
C TRP A 238 -2.80 -0.63 15.40
N SER A 239 -3.41 -1.14 16.45
CA SER A 239 -3.08 -2.44 17.04
C SER A 239 -4.34 -3.20 17.42
N ALA A 240 -4.31 -4.50 17.16
CA ALA A 240 -5.32 -5.44 17.60
C ALA A 240 -5.15 -5.73 19.10
N GLY A 241 -6.24 -6.07 19.76
CA GLY A 241 -6.19 -6.72 21.06
C GLY A 241 -5.66 -8.16 20.98
N PRO A 242 -5.59 -8.88 22.11
CA PRO A 242 -5.00 -10.23 22.17
C PRO A 242 -5.70 -11.27 21.28
N ALA A 243 -6.96 -11.03 20.94
CA ALA A 243 -7.75 -11.89 20.07
C ALA A 243 -8.01 -11.28 18.69
N GLY A 244 -7.41 -10.13 18.38
CA GLY A 244 -7.55 -9.49 17.09
C GLY A 244 -6.42 -9.83 16.12
N PHE A 245 -6.61 -9.47 14.87
CA PHE A 245 -5.60 -9.63 13.82
C PHE A 245 -5.83 -8.62 12.71
N GLU A 246 -4.81 -8.40 11.88
CA GLU A 246 -4.90 -7.56 10.70
C GLU A 246 -5.02 -8.40 9.42
N THR A 247 -5.77 -7.89 8.47
CA THR A 247 -5.70 -8.31 7.07
C THR A 247 -5.52 -7.11 6.17
N LEU A 248 -4.92 -7.33 5.01
CA LEU A 248 -4.68 -6.30 4.01
C LEU A 248 -4.93 -6.85 2.62
N ASP A 249 -5.17 -5.95 1.68
CA ASP A 249 -5.31 -6.22 0.26
C ASP A 249 -4.84 -5.01 -0.56
N LYS A 250 -4.49 -5.21 -1.82
CA LYS A 250 -4.00 -4.16 -2.73
C LYS A 250 -4.78 -4.16 -4.03
N THR A 251 -5.45 -3.05 -4.30
CA THR A 251 -6.08 -2.75 -5.59
C THR A 251 -5.11 -1.99 -6.49
N ALA A 252 -5.51 -1.75 -7.75
CA ALA A 252 -4.72 -0.94 -8.68
C ALA A 252 -4.49 0.50 -8.21
N GLY A 253 -5.40 1.07 -7.41
CA GLY A 253 -5.35 2.47 -7.00
C GLY A 253 -5.24 2.72 -5.49
N ALA A 254 -5.35 1.69 -4.64
CA ALA A 254 -5.32 1.84 -3.19
C ALA A 254 -4.89 0.55 -2.46
N THR A 255 -4.26 0.73 -1.31
CA THR A 255 -4.05 -0.27 -0.26
C THR A 255 -5.25 -0.25 0.68
N LEU A 256 -5.79 -1.43 1.00
CA LEU A 256 -6.88 -1.59 1.96
C LEU A 256 -6.37 -2.41 3.16
N ARG A 257 -6.71 -1.98 4.36
CA ARG A 257 -6.39 -2.67 5.61
C ARG A 257 -7.63 -2.79 6.47
N LEU A 258 -7.73 -3.91 7.17
CA LEU A 258 -8.80 -4.21 8.09
C LEU A 258 -8.20 -4.83 9.35
N LEU A 259 -8.42 -4.15 10.46
CA LEU A 259 -8.03 -4.58 11.79
C LEU A 259 -9.30 -4.92 12.56
N LEU A 260 -9.34 -6.11 13.17
CA LEU A 260 -10.51 -6.55 13.93
C LEU A 260 -10.10 -7.30 15.19
N ASP A 261 -10.96 -7.21 16.21
CA ASP A 261 -10.95 -8.05 17.41
C ASP A 261 -12.20 -8.93 17.42
N VAL A 262 -12.02 -10.18 17.88
CA VAL A 262 -13.08 -11.18 17.87
C VAL A 262 -13.20 -11.86 19.24
N ASP A 263 -14.41 -11.85 19.78
CA ASP A 263 -14.79 -12.58 20.99
C ASP A 263 -15.49 -13.89 20.58
N GLY A 264 -14.70 -14.95 20.46
CA GLY A 264 -15.16 -16.24 19.92
C GLY A 264 -15.43 -16.13 18.42
N VAL A 265 -16.70 -15.93 18.04
CA VAL A 265 -17.13 -15.73 16.64
C VAL A 265 -17.81 -14.38 16.40
N ILE A 266 -17.87 -13.53 17.43
CA ILE A 266 -18.50 -12.22 17.37
C ILE A 266 -17.43 -11.14 17.27
N VAL A 267 -17.58 -10.21 16.34
CA VAL A 267 -16.67 -9.06 16.21
C VAL A 267 -16.88 -8.09 17.37
N SER A 268 -15.84 -7.82 18.16
CA SER A 268 -15.91 -6.89 19.29
C SER A 268 -15.36 -5.49 18.96
N ASP A 269 -14.43 -5.41 18.02
CA ASP A 269 -13.94 -4.14 17.45
C ASP A 269 -13.52 -4.35 15.99
N LEU A 270 -13.67 -3.30 15.17
CA LEU A 270 -13.32 -3.36 13.75
C LEU A 270 -12.97 -1.97 13.22
N ARG A 271 -11.89 -1.87 12.45
CA ARG A 271 -11.41 -0.63 11.84
C ARG A 271 -10.86 -0.87 10.45
N PHE A 272 -11.11 0.07 9.55
CA PHE A 272 -10.54 0.08 8.20
C PHE A 272 -9.49 1.18 8.06
N ALA A 273 -8.49 0.94 7.22
CA ALA A 273 -7.56 1.96 6.79
C ALA A 273 -7.25 1.86 5.28
N THR A 274 -7.02 3.00 4.64
CA THR A 274 -6.68 3.07 3.21
C THR A 274 -5.99 4.39 2.84
N ASP A 275 -5.16 4.32 1.79
CA ASP A 275 -4.57 5.46 1.06
C ASP A 275 -5.46 5.92 -0.12
N GLY A 276 -6.61 5.30 -0.35
CA GLY A 276 -7.58 5.65 -1.39
C GLY A 276 -8.47 6.85 -1.03
N HIS A 277 -9.32 7.26 -1.98
CA HIS A 277 -10.27 8.35 -1.80
C HIS A 277 -11.69 7.81 -1.60
N ILE A 278 -12.40 8.32 -0.58
CA ILE A 278 -13.77 7.93 -0.27
C ILE A 278 -14.57 9.12 0.27
N THR A 279 -15.81 9.25 -0.19
CA THR A 279 -16.81 10.20 0.35
C THR A 279 -18.17 9.50 0.47
N PRO A 280 -18.98 9.76 1.51
CA PRO A 280 -18.69 10.61 2.68
C PRO A 280 -17.53 10.09 3.55
N PRO A 281 -16.81 10.96 4.28
CA PRO A 281 -15.62 10.56 5.05
C PRO A 281 -15.95 9.61 6.22
N ASP A 282 -17.19 9.54 6.70
CA ASP A 282 -17.59 8.59 7.75
C ASP A 282 -17.98 7.22 7.22
N SER A 283 -17.90 6.97 5.90
CA SER A 283 -18.36 5.71 5.27
C SER A 283 -17.70 4.46 5.87
N LEU A 284 -16.37 4.47 6.02
CA LEU A 284 -15.64 3.34 6.61
C LEU A 284 -15.98 3.15 8.10
N GLN A 285 -16.22 4.24 8.82
CA GLN A 285 -16.64 4.19 10.23
C GLN A 285 -18.03 3.59 10.36
N ARG A 286 -18.99 4.00 9.52
CA ARG A 286 -20.35 3.46 9.50
C ARG A 286 -20.38 1.99 9.12
N LEU A 287 -19.57 1.59 8.12
CA LEU A 287 -19.38 0.18 7.77
C LEU A 287 -18.87 -0.60 8.98
N ALA A 288 -17.80 -0.12 9.63
CA ALA A 288 -17.24 -0.77 10.81
C ALA A 288 -18.25 -0.92 11.95
N GLN A 289 -19.00 0.14 12.26
CA GLN A 289 -20.03 0.13 13.29
C GLN A 289 -21.15 -0.88 13.01
N GLY A 290 -21.52 -1.08 11.74
CA GLY A 290 -22.53 -2.07 11.36
C GLY A 290 -22.05 -3.52 11.44
N LEU A 291 -20.73 -3.74 11.33
CA LEU A 291 -20.10 -5.06 11.43
C LEU A 291 -19.75 -5.45 12.86
N VAL A 292 -19.48 -4.48 13.75
CA VAL A 292 -19.27 -4.77 15.18
C VAL A 292 -20.53 -5.39 15.79
N GLY A 293 -20.34 -6.44 16.58
CA GLY A 293 -21.40 -7.23 17.20
C GLY A 293 -21.99 -8.33 16.31
N GLN A 294 -21.58 -8.42 15.04
CA GLN A 294 -22.03 -9.45 14.11
C GLN A 294 -21.17 -10.72 14.21
N ARG A 295 -21.69 -11.84 13.70
CA ARG A 295 -20.93 -13.08 13.57
C ARG A 295 -19.96 -12.99 12.40
N MET A 296 -18.75 -13.53 12.58
CA MET A 296 -17.68 -13.55 11.57
C MET A 296 -18.16 -14.08 10.21
N ASP A 297 -18.90 -15.19 10.18
CA ASP A 297 -19.34 -15.81 8.92
C ASP A 297 -20.36 -14.98 8.14
N ASP A 298 -21.08 -14.08 8.80
CA ASP A 298 -22.14 -13.26 8.20
C ASP A 298 -21.61 -11.90 7.69
N LEU A 299 -20.38 -11.53 8.05
CA LEU A 299 -19.81 -10.21 7.73
C LEU A 299 -19.79 -9.86 6.24
N PRO A 300 -19.46 -10.76 5.29
CA PRO A 300 -19.38 -10.39 3.88
C PRO A 300 -20.74 -9.98 3.31
N GLU A 301 -21.81 -10.70 3.67
CA GLU A 301 -23.17 -10.39 3.25
C GLU A 301 -23.66 -9.07 3.89
N ILE A 302 -23.42 -8.91 5.20
CA ILE A 302 -23.76 -7.68 5.92
C ILE A 302 -22.99 -6.48 5.36
N ALA A 303 -21.69 -6.63 5.08
CA ALA A 303 -20.86 -5.58 4.51
C ALA A 303 -21.36 -5.16 3.13
N ALA A 304 -21.73 -6.12 2.28
CA ALA A 304 -22.31 -5.83 0.97
C ALA A 304 -23.63 -5.05 1.08
N GLY A 305 -24.51 -5.45 1.99
CA GLY A 305 -25.77 -4.73 2.27
C GLY A 305 -25.52 -3.31 2.78
N LEU A 306 -24.65 -3.14 3.78
CA LEU A 306 -24.29 -1.84 4.33
C LEU A 306 -23.64 -0.93 3.28
N LEU A 307 -22.78 -1.45 2.42
CA LEU A 307 -22.15 -0.66 1.36
C LEU A 307 -23.15 -0.25 0.28
N ALA A 308 -24.15 -1.08 -0.02
CA ALA A 308 -25.25 -0.70 -0.90
C ALA A 308 -26.11 0.43 -0.30
N ASP A 309 -26.33 0.41 1.02
CA ASP A 309 -27.08 1.44 1.74
C ASP A 309 -26.30 2.76 1.93
N ILE A 310 -25.00 2.66 2.24
CA ILE A 310 -24.11 3.83 2.38
C ILE A 310 -23.85 4.45 1.01
N ALA A 311 -23.70 3.62 -0.03
CA ALA A 311 -23.38 4.00 -1.40
C ALA A 311 -22.21 5.01 -1.50
N PRO A 312 -21.02 4.69 -0.94
CA PRO A 312 -19.89 5.60 -0.96
C PRO A 312 -19.36 5.81 -2.38
N ASP A 313 -18.98 7.05 -2.69
CA ASP A 313 -18.25 7.39 -3.91
C ASP A 313 -16.75 7.26 -3.63
N MET A 314 -16.07 6.43 -4.42
CA MET A 314 -14.71 5.97 -4.16
C MET A 314 -13.85 6.08 -5.40
N VAL A 315 -12.57 6.38 -5.21
CA VAL A 315 -11.57 6.40 -6.28
C VAL A 315 -10.35 5.61 -5.83
N GLY A 316 -9.93 4.68 -6.68
CA GLY A 316 -8.82 3.76 -6.46
C GLY A 316 -9.26 2.34 -6.09
N PHE A 317 -10.47 2.19 -5.53
CA PHE A 317 -11.07 0.91 -5.14
C PHE A 317 -12.61 0.99 -5.19
N THR A 318 -13.27 -0.15 -5.01
CA THR A 318 -14.72 -0.33 -5.12
C THR A 318 -15.32 -0.95 -3.85
N ALA A 319 -16.65 -0.96 -3.75
CA ALA A 319 -17.35 -1.65 -2.67
C ALA A 319 -17.05 -3.14 -2.65
N ASN A 320 -16.89 -3.77 -3.82
CA ASN A 320 -16.54 -5.18 -3.93
C ASN A 320 -15.15 -5.47 -3.34
N ASP A 321 -14.19 -4.55 -3.48
CA ASP A 321 -12.86 -4.71 -2.90
C ASP A 321 -12.90 -4.66 -1.37
N LEU A 322 -13.76 -3.80 -0.78
CA LEU A 322 -14.00 -3.79 0.67
C LEU A 322 -14.66 -5.09 1.14
N VAL A 323 -15.63 -5.62 0.39
CA VAL A 323 -16.27 -6.91 0.70
C VAL A 323 -15.25 -8.06 0.59
N ALA A 324 -14.38 -8.04 -0.42
CA ALA A 324 -13.32 -9.04 -0.59
C ALA A 324 -12.30 -8.99 0.57
N LEU A 325 -11.96 -7.80 1.06
CA LEU A 325 -11.12 -7.65 2.25
C LEU A 325 -11.78 -8.26 3.50
N VAL A 326 -13.09 -8.02 3.68
CA VAL A 326 -13.87 -8.63 4.78
C VAL A 326 -13.90 -10.15 4.63
N GLN A 327 -14.15 -10.66 3.41
CA GLN A 327 -14.13 -12.11 3.10
C GLN A 327 -12.76 -12.74 3.41
N THR A 328 -11.69 -12.01 3.16
CA THR A 328 -10.32 -12.43 3.50
C THR A 328 -10.13 -12.51 5.00
N ALA A 329 -10.63 -11.53 5.77
CA ALA A 329 -10.62 -11.60 7.24
C ALA A 329 -11.38 -12.81 7.78
N VAL A 330 -12.56 -13.13 7.22
CA VAL A 330 -13.32 -14.33 7.58
C VAL A 330 -12.53 -15.60 7.30
N SER A 331 -11.89 -15.68 6.13
CA SER A 331 -11.05 -16.83 5.75
C SER A 331 -9.87 -17.00 6.70
N LYS A 332 -9.19 -15.91 7.07
CA LYS A 332 -8.12 -15.91 8.06
C LYS A 332 -8.59 -16.33 9.45
N HIS A 333 -9.78 -15.91 9.88
CA HIS A 333 -10.34 -16.33 11.16
C HIS A 333 -10.69 -17.83 11.20
N ARG A 334 -11.19 -18.39 10.09
CA ARG A 334 -11.39 -19.85 9.95
C ARG A 334 -10.06 -20.59 10.02
N LEU A 335 -9.06 -20.16 9.23
CA LEU A 335 -7.69 -20.70 9.30
C LEU A 335 -7.14 -20.66 10.72
N ARG A 336 -7.31 -19.54 11.42
CA ARG A 336 -6.87 -19.40 12.81
C ARG A 336 -7.49 -20.46 13.71
N SER A 337 -8.79 -20.68 13.58
CA SER A 337 -9.54 -21.63 14.42
C SER A 337 -9.17 -23.08 14.12
N ASP A 338 -9.04 -23.43 12.84
CA ASP A 338 -8.70 -24.78 12.38
C ASP A 338 -7.23 -25.15 12.62
N LEU A 339 -6.31 -24.20 12.45
CA LEU A 339 -4.86 -24.43 12.58
C LEU A 339 -4.30 -24.07 13.96
N GLY A 340 -5.11 -23.47 14.83
CA GLY A 340 -4.66 -23.02 16.16
C GLY A 340 -3.66 -21.86 16.09
N LEU A 341 -3.84 -20.93 15.15
CA LEU A 341 -2.97 -19.75 15.03
C LEU A 341 -3.25 -18.76 16.19
N SER A 342 -2.19 -18.10 16.65
CA SER A 342 -2.28 -16.92 17.50
C SER A 342 -2.75 -15.69 16.69
N ALA A 343 -3.05 -14.60 17.37
CA ALA A 343 -3.37 -13.31 16.75
C ALA A 343 -2.26 -12.80 15.82
N GLU A 344 -1.00 -12.90 16.27
CA GLU A 344 0.18 -12.48 15.51
C GLU A 344 0.39 -13.36 14.28
N GLU A 345 0.36 -14.69 14.45
CA GLU A 345 0.50 -15.65 13.35
C GLU A 345 -0.62 -15.49 12.32
N THR A 346 -1.85 -15.22 12.79
CA THR A 346 -2.97 -14.93 11.89
C THR A 346 -2.68 -13.67 11.08
N SER A 347 -2.16 -12.61 11.69
CA SER A 347 -1.79 -11.38 10.98
C SER A 347 -0.69 -11.64 9.93
N ALA A 348 0.30 -12.48 10.27
CA ALA A 348 1.42 -12.87 9.42
C ALA A 348 1.03 -13.78 8.23
N VAL A 349 -0.14 -14.43 8.26
CA VAL A 349 -0.64 -15.18 7.09
C VAL A 349 -1.29 -14.22 6.09
N MET A 350 -0.72 -14.12 4.91
CA MET A 350 -1.24 -13.36 3.77
C MET A 350 -1.90 -14.31 2.78
N LEU A 351 -3.07 -13.91 2.26
CA LEU A 351 -3.84 -14.70 1.30
C LEU A 351 -3.93 -13.93 -0.01
N ALA A 352 -3.78 -14.62 -1.13
CA ALA A 352 -4.06 -14.07 -2.46
C ALA A 352 -4.77 -15.09 -3.35
N GLY A 353 -5.42 -14.58 -4.39
CA GLY A 353 -6.26 -15.37 -5.28
C GLY A 353 -7.71 -15.47 -4.81
N PRO A 354 -8.47 -16.48 -5.26
CA PRO A 354 -9.86 -16.62 -4.88
C PRO A 354 -10.00 -16.83 -3.36
N SER A 355 -10.88 -16.07 -2.73
CA SER A 355 -11.07 -16.07 -1.27
C SER A 355 -12.01 -17.18 -0.78
N ASP A 356 -12.61 -17.97 -1.68
CA ASP A 356 -13.47 -19.07 -1.31
C ASP A 356 -12.65 -20.29 -0.88
N ASN A 357 -13.01 -20.82 0.29
CA ASN A 357 -12.57 -22.14 0.75
C ASN A 357 -11.04 -22.34 0.87
N THR A 358 -10.33 -21.33 1.40
CA THR A 358 -8.87 -21.34 1.62
C THR A 358 -8.33 -22.62 2.29
N LEU A 359 -9.07 -23.19 3.24
CA LEU A 359 -8.70 -24.46 3.90
C LEU A 359 -8.66 -25.65 2.95
N ALA A 360 -9.65 -25.77 2.05
CA ALA A 360 -9.65 -26.83 1.04
C ALA A 360 -8.58 -26.58 -0.02
N ALA A 361 -8.28 -25.31 -0.33
CA ALA A 361 -7.17 -24.97 -1.20
C ALA A 361 -5.83 -25.41 -0.59
N LEU A 362 -5.62 -25.25 0.72
CA LEU A 362 -4.42 -25.74 1.41
C LEU A 362 -4.27 -27.27 1.31
N GLU A 363 -5.35 -28.04 1.40
CA GLU A 363 -5.29 -29.50 1.19
C GLU A 363 -4.80 -29.89 -0.21
N ARG A 364 -5.04 -29.02 -1.19
CA ARG A 364 -4.65 -29.21 -2.59
C ARG A 364 -3.33 -28.57 -2.93
N ALA A 365 -2.66 -27.90 -1.99
CA ALA A 365 -1.37 -27.27 -2.25
C ALA A 365 -0.35 -28.30 -2.75
N GLU A 366 0.28 -28.02 -3.88
CA GLU A 366 1.24 -28.93 -4.53
C GLU A 366 2.67 -28.38 -4.54
N VAL A 367 2.77 -27.05 -4.47
CA VAL A 367 4.03 -26.31 -4.59
C VAL A 367 4.28 -25.48 -3.33
N MET A 368 5.53 -25.42 -2.92
CA MET A 368 6.03 -24.56 -1.85
C MET A 368 7.11 -23.63 -2.38
N LEU A 369 6.91 -22.31 -2.22
CA LEU A 369 7.84 -21.29 -2.68
C LEU A 369 8.59 -20.64 -1.52
N VAL A 370 9.91 -20.78 -1.50
CA VAL A 370 10.79 -20.29 -0.43
C VAL A 370 11.62 -19.11 -0.94
N PRO A 371 11.73 -17.97 -0.25
CA PRO A 371 12.53 -16.86 -0.74
C PRO A 371 14.02 -17.11 -0.47
N TYR A 372 14.89 -16.85 -1.44
CA TYR A 372 16.34 -17.04 -1.27
C TYR A 372 16.94 -16.18 -0.15
N CYS A 373 16.32 -15.05 0.19
CA CYS A 373 16.76 -14.16 1.28
C CYS A 373 16.63 -14.80 2.67
N ALA A 374 15.90 -15.90 2.80
CA ALA A 374 15.83 -16.69 4.03
C ALA A 374 16.98 -17.72 4.15
N LYS A 375 17.68 -18.03 3.05
CA LYS A 375 18.93 -18.81 3.15
C LYS A 375 19.97 -17.90 3.81
N PRO A 376 20.90 -18.40 4.65
CA PRO A 376 21.97 -17.56 5.22
C PRO A 376 23.01 -17.11 4.18
N ALA A 377 23.80 -16.08 4.47
CA ALA A 377 24.80 -15.54 3.53
C ALA A 377 25.92 -16.54 3.24
N TRP A 378 26.21 -17.43 4.19
CA TRP A 378 27.20 -18.50 4.03
C TRP A 378 26.71 -19.70 3.21
N CYS A 379 25.40 -19.78 2.90
CA CYS A 379 24.82 -20.94 2.25
C CYS A 379 25.25 -21.03 0.78
N THR A 380 25.96 -22.10 0.41
CA THR A 380 26.39 -22.35 -0.98
C THR A 380 25.21 -22.39 -1.95
N TRP A 381 24.06 -22.89 -1.48
CA TRP A 381 22.83 -23.04 -2.27
C TRP A 381 21.97 -21.78 -2.27
N ARG A 382 22.46 -20.63 -1.78
CA ARG A 382 21.67 -19.40 -1.65
C ARG A 382 21.08 -18.97 -3.00
N HIS A 383 21.83 -19.12 -4.08
CA HIS A 383 21.41 -18.68 -5.42
C HIS A 383 20.94 -19.84 -6.30
N ASP A 384 20.74 -21.02 -5.71
CA ASP A 384 20.15 -22.17 -6.38
C ASP A 384 18.66 -22.25 -6.07
N THR A 385 17.90 -22.67 -7.07
CA THR A 385 16.46 -22.91 -6.96
C THR A 385 16.12 -24.12 -6.09
N ASP A 386 17.12 -24.93 -5.74
CA ASP A 386 16.96 -26.13 -4.92
C ASP A 386 17.74 -26.04 -3.59
N CYS A 387 17.48 -26.99 -2.69
CA CYS A 387 18.17 -27.14 -1.41
C CYS A 387 18.46 -28.62 -1.11
N VAL A 388 19.67 -28.89 -0.64
CA VAL A 388 20.10 -30.25 -0.23
C VAL A 388 19.75 -30.60 1.22
N GLU A 389 19.03 -29.72 1.93
CA GLU A 389 18.54 -29.98 3.30
C GLU A 389 19.67 -30.33 4.29
N CYS A 390 20.78 -29.58 4.25
CA CYS A 390 21.96 -29.86 5.07
C CYS A 390 21.75 -29.72 6.61
N GLY A 391 20.55 -29.33 7.06
CA GLY A 391 20.19 -29.23 8.48
C GLY A 391 20.78 -28.03 9.23
N ARG A 392 21.22 -26.98 8.53
CA ARG A 392 21.97 -25.85 9.13
C ARG A 392 21.21 -24.51 9.16
N CYS A 393 20.00 -24.43 8.61
CA CYS A 393 19.18 -23.22 8.57
C CYS A 393 17.70 -23.56 8.36
N ASP A 394 16.83 -22.58 8.64
CA ASP A 394 15.38 -22.72 8.58
C ASP A 394 14.87 -23.12 7.19
N VAL A 395 15.53 -22.67 6.11
CA VAL A 395 15.17 -23.06 4.74
C VAL A 395 15.32 -24.57 4.52
N GLY A 396 16.35 -25.20 5.10
CA GLY A 396 16.51 -26.65 5.00
C GLY A 396 15.36 -27.40 5.67
N GLU A 397 14.88 -26.85 6.79
CA GLU A 397 13.76 -27.39 7.56
C GLU A 397 12.43 -27.20 6.80
N THR A 398 12.21 -26.03 6.18
CA THR A 398 11.07 -25.81 5.30
C THR A 398 11.03 -26.75 4.09
N TYR A 399 12.17 -26.96 3.42
CA TYR A 399 12.27 -27.91 2.32
C TYR A 399 11.86 -29.32 2.75
N ARG A 400 12.36 -29.75 3.92
CA ARG A 400 12.01 -31.04 4.52
C ARG A 400 10.51 -31.17 4.73
N MET A 401 9.86 -30.16 5.33
CA MET A 401 8.41 -30.17 5.57
C MET A 401 7.59 -30.35 4.28
N GLY A 402 7.97 -29.67 3.20
CA GLY A 402 7.31 -29.78 1.90
C GLY A 402 7.56 -31.13 1.21
N ARG A 403 8.82 -31.58 1.16
CA ARG A 403 9.21 -32.84 0.51
C ARG A 403 8.66 -34.08 1.21
N GLU A 404 8.57 -34.07 2.54
CA GLU A 404 7.92 -35.15 3.31
C GLU A 404 6.43 -35.32 2.96
N ARG A 405 5.80 -34.27 2.42
CA ARG A 405 4.43 -34.28 1.91
C ARG A 405 4.33 -34.47 0.40
N ASN A 406 5.45 -34.70 -0.26
CA ASN A 406 5.58 -34.84 -1.71
C ASN A 406 5.14 -33.58 -2.48
N MET A 407 5.40 -32.40 -1.90
CA MET A 407 5.29 -31.13 -2.62
C MET A 407 6.54 -30.86 -3.47
N GLU A 408 6.36 -30.14 -4.57
CA GLU A 408 7.47 -29.46 -5.23
C GLU A 408 7.89 -28.27 -4.37
N VAL A 409 9.17 -28.20 -3.98
CA VAL A 409 9.70 -27.08 -3.21
C VAL A 409 10.77 -26.38 -4.01
N LEU A 410 10.62 -25.07 -4.18
CA LEU A 410 11.51 -24.24 -4.99
C LEU A 410 11.93 -22.98 -4.24
N THR A 411 13.16 -22.56 -4.44
CA THR A 411 13.65 -21.27 -3.98
C THR A 411 13.49 -20.20 -5.06
N ILE A 412 12.70 -19.17 -4.77
CA ILE A 412 12.55 -17.97 -5.59
C ILE A 412 13.78 -17.09 -5.40
N LEU A 413 14.39 -16.65 -6.52
CA LEU A 413 15.71 -15.99 -6.54
C LEU A 413 15.61 -14.48 -6.73
N ASN A 414 14.57 -14.03 -7.42
CA ASN A 414 14.26 -12.63 -7.68
C ASN A 414 12.80 -12.53 -8.16
N TYR A 415 12.37 -11.34 -8.52
CA TYR A 415 10.99 -11.10 -8.95
C TYR A 415 10.69 -11.70 -10.32
N GLU A 416 11.63 -11.63 -11.26
CA GLU A 416 11.49 -12.19 -12.60
C GLU A 416 11.30 -13.72 -12.53
N HIS A 417 12.11 -14.40 -11.72
CA HIS A 417 11.97 -15.84 -11.46
C HIS A 417 10.63 -16.17 -10.79
N LEU A 418 10.12 -15.31 -9.90
CA LEU A 418 8.77 -15.50 -9.34
C LEU A 418 7.70 -15.47 -10.43
N VAL A 419 7.73 -14.48 -11.31
CA VAL A 419 6.73 -14.34 -12.40
C VAL A 419 6.79 -15.56 -13.32
N GLU A 420 7.99 -15.95 -13.75
CA GLU A 420 8.19 -17.16 -14.57
C GLU A 420 7.67 -18.42 -13.88
N THR A 421 7.94 -18.56 -12.58
CA THR A 421 7.48 -19.71 -11.78
C THR A 421 5.95 -19.74 -11.67
N LEU A 422 5.32 -18.60 -11.38
CA LEU A 422 3.86 -18.51 -11.28
C LEU A 422 3.18 -18.78 -12.62
N ASP A 423 3.77 -18.33 -13.74
CA ASP A 423 3.24 -18.60 -15.08
C ASP A 423 3.40 -20.09 -15.45
N ASP A 424 4.52 -20.74 -15.12
CA ASP A 424 4.69 -22.19 -15.29
C ASP A 424 3.67 -22.99 -14.45
N MET A 425 3.54 -22.65 -13.18
CA MET A 425 2.56 -23.27 -12.27
C MET A 425 1.13 -23.14 -12.81
N ARG A 426 0.75 -21.96 -13.30
CA ARG A 426 -0.54 -21.73 -13.95
C ARG A 426 -0.68 -22.60 -15.20
N GLY A 427 0.34 -22.68 -16.05
CA GLY A 427 0.36 -23.51 -17.26
C GLY A 427 0.21 -25.02 -16.97
N ARG A 428 0.69 -25.46 -15.82
CA ARG A 428 0.55 -26.84 -15.31
C ARG A 428 -0.78 -27.11 -14.59
N GLY A 429 -1.58 -26.08 -14.35
CA GLY A 429 -2.87 -26.19 -13.67
C GLY A 429 -2.77 -26.35 -12.15
N VAL A 430 -1.71 -25.82 -11.53
CA VAL A 430 -1.59 -25.79 -10.06
C VAL A 430 -2.76 -24.95 -9.51
N GLU A 431 -3.57 -25.52 -8.62
CA GLU A 431 -4.70 -24.81 -8.02
C GLU A 431 -4.27 -23.95 -6.82
N SER A 432 -3.28 -24.41 -6.06
CA SER A 432 -2.92 -23.85 -4.76
C SER A 432 -1.45 -24.09 -4.43
N TYR A 433 -0.85 -23.15 -3.71
CA TYR A 433 0.52 -23.24 -3.22
C TYR A 433 0.71 -22.55 -1.87
N VAL A 434 1.74 -22.99 -1.15
CA VAL A 434 2.22 -22.34 0.06
C VAL A 434 3.46 -21.54 -0.29
N GLY A 435 3.64 -20.36 0.28
CA GLY A 435 4.86 -19.59 0.05
C GLY A 435 5.25 -18.75 1.24
N MET A 436 6.41 -18.11 1.16
CA MET A 436 6.85 -17.15 2.16
C MET A 436 7.43 -15.91 1.48
N CYS A 437 7.04 -14.73 1.94
CA CYS A 437 7.58 -13.45 1.50
C CYS A 437 7.27 -12.39 2.55
N CYS A 438 7.98 -11.25 2.53
CA CYS A 438 7.64 -10.17 3.45
C CYS A 438 6.37 -9.42 3.01
N GLY A 439 5.67 -8.79 3.97
CA GLY A 439 4.49 -7.97 3.69
C GLY A 439 4.69 -6.88 2.64
N GLU A 440 5.85 -6.22 2.61
CA GLU A 440 6.16 -5.19 1.60
C GLU A 440 6.29 -5.79 0.19
N PHE A 441 6.92 -6.97 0.08
CA PHE A 441 7.03 -7.67 -1.19
C PHE A 441 5.65 -8.08 -1.70
N PHE A 442 4.82 -8.63 -0.80
CA PHE A 442 3.44 -8.99 -1.09
C PHE A 442 2.65 -7.81 -1.64
N LEU A 443 2.68 -6.65 -0.97
CA LEU A 443 1.99 -5.44 -1.41
C LEU A 443 2.51 -4.91 -2.75
N LYS A 444 3.83 -4.85 -2.93
CA LYS A 444 4.45 -4.31 -4.15
C LYS A 444 4.19 -5.21 -5.36
N ARG A 445 4.11 -6.52 -5.15
CA ARG A 445 3.95 -7.54 -6.20
C ARG A 445 2.58 -8.21 -6.20
N HIS A 446 1.60 -7.59 -5.53
CA HIS A 446 0.26 -8.14 -5.35
C HIS A 446 -0.38 -8.61 -6.66
N ALA A 447 -0.23 -7.82 -7.73
CA ALA A 447 -0.73 -8.16 -9.06
C ALA A 447 -0.20 -9.52 -9.56
N ALA A 448 1.07 -9.86 -9.35
CA ALA A 448 1.62 -11.14 -9.77
C ALA A 448 0.93 -12.31 -9.05
N PHE A 449 0.62 -12.15 -7.76
CA PHE A 449 -0.07 -13.15 -6.96
C PHE A 449 -1.55 -13.27 -7.34
N SER A 450 -2.26 -12.15 -7.45
CA SER A 450 -3.69 -12.13 -7.74
C SER A 450 -4.00 -12.56 -9.19
N GLU A 451 -3.23 -12.08 -10.16
CA GLU A 451 -3.39 -12.44 -11.56
C GLU A 451 -3.05 -13.91 -11.82
N SER A 452 -2.24 -14.55 -10.96
CA SER A 452 -1.93 -15.99 -11.04
C SER A 452 -3.20 -16.84 -11.13
N GLY A 453 -4.29 -16.40 -10.48
CA GLY A 453 -5.55 -17.15 -10.39
C GLY A 453 -5.50 -18.35 -9.46
N MET A 454 -4.37 -18.59 -8.79
CA MET A 454 -4.15 -19.69 -7.85
C MET A 454 -4.44 -19.22 -6.42
N HIS A 455 -4.82 -20.14 -5.54
CA HIS A 455 -4.88 -19.87 -4.11
C HIS A 455 -3.47 -19.83 -3.52
N ALA A 456 -3.08 -18.68 -2.99
CA ALA A 456 -1.79 -18.50 -2.32
C ALA A 456 -2.00 -18.37 -0.82
N THR A 457 -1.38 -19.26 -0.03
CA THR A 457 -1.22 -19.06 1.41
C THR A 457 0.23 -18.72 1.69
N LEU A 458 0.48 -17.45 2.03
CA LEU A 458 1.82 -16.92 2.21
C LEU A 458 2.07 -16.64 3.69
N VAL A 459 3.21 -17.11 4.22
CA VAL A 459 3.65 -16.81 5.59
C VAL A 459 4.67 -15.68 5.54
N ASP A 460 4.44 -14.64 6.34
CA ASP A 460 5.35 -13.51 6.46
C ASP A 460 6.73 -13.96 6.98
N ILE A 461 7.79 -13.29 6.52
CA ILE A 461 9.16 -13.54 6.96
C ILE A 461 9.59 -12.41 7.89
N LYS A 462 10.28 -12.77 8.98
CA LYS A 462 10.67 -11.84 10.04
C LYS A 462 12.13 -11.40 9.90
N GLY A 463 12.51 -10.38 10.65
CA GLY A 463 13.89 -9.92 10.74
C GLY A 463 14.28 -9.02 9.57
N ALA A 464 15.59 -8.85 9.38
CA ALA A 464 16.13 -7.80 8.53
C ALA A 464 15.87 -8.06 7.05
N THR A 465 14.68 -7.68 6.58
CA THR A 465 14.26 -7.87 5.20
C THR A 465 15.06 -6.94 4.28
N CYS A 466 15.07 -7.25 2.98
CA CYS A 466 15.66 -6.35 1.98
C CYS A 466 14.99 -4.97 1.98
N TYR A 467 13.74 -4.92 2.46
CA TYR A 467 12.93 -3.72 2.68
C TYR A 467 13.18 -3.03 4.00
N GLU A 468 13.77 -3.64 5.02
CA GLU A 468 14.21 -2.93 6.23
C GLU A 468 15.63 -2.38 6.08
N LEU A 469 16.48 -3.09 5.33
CA LEU A 469 17.92 -2.81 5.25
C LEU A 469 18.36 -1.93 4.08
N LYS A 470 17.45 -1.39 3.26
CA LYS A 470 17.78 -0.54 2.08
C LYS A 470 18.57 -1.29 1.01
N GLN A 471 18.27 -2.56 0.74
CA GLN A 471 19.10 -3.42 -0.14
C GLN A 471 18.34 -4.26 -1.16
N GLU A 472 17.10 -3.92 -1.49
CA GLU A 472 16.29 -4.73 -2.40
C GLU A 472 16.71 -4.71 -3.88
N GLN A 473 17.52 -3.75 -4.34
CA GLN A 473 18.24 -3.88 -5.63
C GLN A 473 19.22 -5.06 -5.63
N LEU A 474 19.95 -5.25 -4.52
CA LEU A 474 20.73 -6.48 -4.33
C LEU A 474 19.78 -7.66 -4.31
N ALA A 475 18.57 -7.48 -3.80
CA ALA A 475 17.62 -8.58 -3.74
C ALA A 475 17.08 -9.03 -5.10
N TYR A 476 16.82 -8.09 -6.01
CA TYR A 476 16.40 -8.38 -7.38
C TYR A 476 17.56 -8.90 -8.23
N ALA A 477 18.78 -8.43 -7.97
CA ALA A 477 19.98 -9.03 -8.54
C ALA A 477 20.30 -10.42 -7.97
N GLY A 478 19.52 -10.88 -6.97
CA GLY A 478 19.73 -12.13 -6.26
C GLY A 478 20.92 -12.11 -5.29
N THR A 479 21.60 -10.98 -5.09
CA THR A 479 22.83 -10.82 -4.29
C THR A 479 22.62 -10.22 -2.90
N PHE A 480 21.38 -10.11 -2.40
CA PHE A 480 21.10 -9.58 -1.07
C PHE A 480 21.70 -10.48 0.02
N ALA A 481 22.38 -9.87 1.00
CA ALA A 481 23.19 -10.58 1.98
C ALA A 481 22.52 -10.75 3.35
N ALA A 482 21.43 -10.03 3.65
CA ALA A 482 20.78 -10.20 4.95
C ALA A 482 19.94 -11.47 5.02
N GLU A 483 19.66 -11.88 6.25
CA GLU A 483 19.09 -13.16 6.59
C GLU A 483 17.71 -12.89 7.19
N ALA A 484 16.67 -13.02 6.36
CA ALA A 484 15.30 -13.02 6.86
C ALA A 484 15.05 -14.35 7.60
N ALA A 485 14.42 -14.29 8.75
CA ALA A 485 13.99 -15.46 9.51
C ALA A 485 12.64 -15.96 8.98
N LEU A 486 12.50 -17.27 8.87
CA LEU A 486 11.22 -17.90 8.56
C LEU A 486 10.43 -18.09 9.86
N ASP A 487 9.14 -17.82 9.83
CA ASP A 487 8.24 -18.17 10.93
C ASP A 487 7.87 -19.66 10.83
N LEU A 488 8.78 -20.52 11.32
CA LEU A 488 8.61 -21.97 11.24
C LEU A 488 7.40 -22.45 12.05
N ASP A 489 7.09 -21.81 13.18
CA ASP A 489 5.94 -22.18 14.02
C ASP A 489 4.61 -21.97 13.26
N THR A 490 4.47 -20.84 12.58
CA THR A 490 3.30 -20.56 11.72
C THR A 490 3.27 -21.52 10.54
N LEU A 491 4.42 -21.73 9.89
CA LEU A 491 4.52 -22.62 8.74
C LEU A 491 4.14 -24.06 9.11
N GLU A 492 4.60 -24.60 10.24
CA GLU A 492 4.26 -25.94 10.70
C GLU A 492 2.74 -26.11 10.86
N LYS A 493 2.06 -25.10 11.42
CA LYS A 493 0.60 -25.10 11.57
C LYS A 493 -0.12 -25.08 10.23
N VAL A 494 0.35 -24.26 9.27
CA VAL A 494 -0.18 -24.25 7.89
C VAL A 494 0.05 -25.60 7.21
N MET A 495 1.25 -26.15 7.34
CA MET A 495 1.66 -27.43 6.75
C MET A 495 0.96 -28.64 7.38
N ALA A 496 0.42 -28.52 8.59
CA ALA A 496 -0.41 -29.56 9.20
C ALA A 496 -1.69 -29.85 8.40
N ARG A 497 -2.16 -28.88 7.60
CA ARG A 497 -3.34 -29.03 6.75
C ARG A 497 -3.03 -29.62 5.38
N VAL A 498 -1.78 -29.54 4.93
CA VAL A 498 -1.32 -30.09 3.66
C VAL A 498 -1.10 -31.60 3.81
N PRO A 499 -1.84 -32.46 3.09
CA PRO A 499 -1.74 -33.91 3.23
C PRO A 499 -0.40 -34.44 2.69
N ALA A 500 0.12 -35.49 3.31
CA ALA A 500 1.19 -36.26 2.70
C ALA A 500 0.63 -37.06 1.53
N ARG A 501 1.16 -36.85 0.32
CA ARG A 501 0.72 -37.56 -0.87
C ARG A 501 1.62 -38.76 -1.13
N ASP A 502 1.01 -39.91 -1.42
CA ASP A 502 1.75 -41.06 -1.92
C ASP A 502 2.40 -40.70 -3.26
N ARG A 503 3.66 -41.12 -3.46
CA ARG A 503 4.28 -41.03 -4.78
C ARG A 503 3.40 -41.80 -5.75
N VAL A 504 2.77 -41.11 -6.68
CA VAL A 504 2.14 -41.76 -7.84
C VAL A 504 3.24 -42.55 -8.52
N ALA A 505 3.18 -43.87 -8.45
CA ALA A 505 4.08 -44.75 -9.17
C ALA A 505 3.87 -44.45 -10.66
N GLY A 506 4.76 -43.65 -11.24
CA GLY A 506 4.78 -43.39 -12.67
C GLY A 506 4.79 -44.73 -13.39
N THR A 507 3.74 -44.96 -14.18
CA THR A 507 3.67 -46.06 -15.13
C THR A 507 4.80 -45.88 -16.13
N CYS A 508 5.93 -46.55 -15.85
CA CYS A 508 6.95 -46.80 -16.85
C CYS A 508 6.39 -47.85 -17.82
N ALA A 509 5.59 -47.38 -18.78
CA ALA A 509 5.16 -48.19 -19.91
C ALA A 509 6.13 -47.95 -21.08
N ASP A 510 6.82 -49.03 -21.43
CA ASP A 510 7.54 -49.27 -22.69
C ASP A 510 8.71 -48.36 -23.07
N CYS A 511 9.90 -48.78 -22.62
CA CYS A 511 11.11 -48.75 -23.44
C CYS A 511 11.82 -50.09 -23.36
N THR A 512 11.26 -51.12 -24.01
CA THR A 512 12.01 -52.33 -24.36
C THR A 512 12.97 -51.98 -25.50
N MET A 513 14.21 -51.62 -25.14
CA MET A 513 15.32 -51.55 -26.09
C MET A 513 15.67 -52.98 -26.58
N PRO A 514 15.81 -53.22 -27.90
CA PRO A 514 16.22 -54.52 -28.41
C PRO A 514 17.71 -54.76 -28.10
N ARG A 515 18.01 -55.91 -27.50
CA ARG A 515 19.37 -56.41 -27.31
C ARG A 515 20.06 -56.58 -28.67
N THR A 516 21.02 -55.72 -28.99
CA THR A 516 21.92 -55.92 -30.12
C THR A 516 22.93 -57.02 -29.81
N GLY A 517 23.10 -57.90 -30.78
CA GLY A 517 23.80 -59.17 -30.67
C GLY A 517 25.33 -59.06 -30.55
N ASP A 518 25.82 -60.01 -29.78
CA ASP A 518 27.01 -60.85 -30.00
C ASP A 518 27.89 -60.49 -31.22
N ARG A 519 29.13 -60.07 -30.95
CA ARG A 519 30.24 -60.17 -31.91
C ARG A 519 31.46 -60.74 -31.19
N THR A 520 31.55 -62.06 -31.24
CA THR A 520 32.79 -62.80 -31.06
C THR A 520 33.53 -62.90 -32.40
N SER A 521 34.81 -62.47 -32.37
CA SER A 521 35.98 -63.00 -33.09
C SER A 521 35.93 -63.41 -34.57
N GLY A 522 36.90 -62.88 -35.35
CA GLY A 522 37.85 -63.74 -36.05
C GLY A 522 38.21 -63.43 -37.51
N THR A 523 39.52 -63.27 -37.75
CA THR A 523 40.27 -63.42 -39.04
C THR A 523 40.06 -62.32 -40.08
N SER A 524 41.10 -61.65 -40.60
CA SER A 524 42.45 -62.09 -41.02
C SER A 524 43.44 -60.94 -40.94
#